data_AF-A0A950F621-F1
#
_entry.id   AF-A0A950F621-F1
#
_cell.length_a   1.000
_cell.length_b   1.000
_cell.length_c   1.000
_cell.angle_alpha   90.00
_cell.angle_beta   90.00
_cell.angle_gamma   90.00
#
_symmetry.space_group_name_H-M   'P 1'
#
loop_
_entity.id
_entity.type
_entity.pdbx_description
1 polymer ?
#
loop_
_entity_poly.entity_id
_entity_poly.type
_entity_poly.pdbx_seq_one_letter_code
_entity_poly.pdbx_strand_id
1 'polypeptide(L)' 'MTFLAKPKIAHPSLPRNTLGFTRRDYEGALSTLCVGCGHDSITAAIVEACWGLALEPQNVVKLSGI' A
#
# COMPACT_ATOMS: atom_id res chain seq x y z
N MET A 1 1.50 -9.94 15.63
CA MET A 1 1.33 -8.49 15.38
C MET A 1 2.41 -7.74 16.13
N THR A 2 3.16 -6.88 15.45
CA THR A 2 4.16 -6.03 16.11
C THR A 2 3.48 -4.79 16.69
N PHE A 3 3.96 -4.30 17.83
CA PHE A 3 3.49 -3.04 18.44
C PHE A 3 4.06 -1.80 17.73
N LEU A 4 4.98 -2.01 16.78
CA LEU A 4 5.60 -0.93 16.01
C LEU A 4 4.72 -0.56 14.82
N ALA A 5 4.34 0.71 14.76
CA ALA A 5 3.68 1.26 13.58
C ALA A 5 4.65 1.31 12.38
N LYS A 6 4.12 1.19 11.16
CA LYS A 6 4.91 1.31 9.92
C LYS A 6 5.54 2.73 9.86
N PRO A 7 6.87 2.86 9.84
CA PRO A 7 7.54 4.15 9.98
C PRO A 7 7.24 5.05 8.78
N LYS A 8 6.77 6.28 9.02
CA LYS A 8 6.41 7.28 7.98
C LYS A 8 7.65 7.93 7.38
N ILE A 9 8.35 7.19 6.53
CA ILE A 9 9.42 7.70 5.68
C ILE A 9 8.78 8.26 4.41
N ALA A 10 8.97 9.56 4.16
CA ALA A 10 8.51 10.25 2.97
C ALA A 10 9.63 11.15 2.45
N HIS A 11 9.94 11.03 1.16
CA HIS A 11 10.86 11.94 0.48
C HIS A 11 10.04 13.02 -0.24
N PRO A 12 10.45 14.31 -0.24
CA PRO A 12 9.70 15.38 -0.90
C PRO A 12 9.44 15.12 -2.40
N SER A 13 10.35 14.42 -3.07
CA SER A 13 10.24 14.09 -4.50
C SER A 13 9.55 12.76 -4.80
N LEU A 14 8.80 12.19 -3.85
CA LEU A 14 8.08 10.95 -4.10
C LEU A 14 7.07 11.14 -5.25
N PRO A 15 7.00 10.19 -6.21
CA PRO A 15 6.00 10.25 -7.27
C PRO A 15 4.59 10.32 -6.70
N ARG A 16 3.80 11.23 -7.26
CA ARG A 16 2.37 11.36 -6.99
C ARG A 16 1.60 11.02 -8.25
N ASN A 17 0.43 10.41 -8.08
CA ASN A 17 -0.49 10.21 -9.20
C ASN A 17 -1.27 11.49 -9.50
N THR A 18 -2.20 11.43 -10.45
CA THR A 18 -2.99 12.59 -10.88
C THR A 18 -3.89 13.17 -9.79
N LEU A 19 -4.21 12.40 -8.74
CA LEU A 19 -4.94 12.85 -7.55
C LEU A 19 -4.03 13.40 -6.45
N GLY A 20 -2.71 13.42 -6.66
CA GLY A 20 -1.74 13.89 -5.68
C GLY A 20 -1.35 12.86 -4.62
N PHE A 21 -1.83 11.61 -4.70
CA PHE A 21 -1.48 10.55 -3.76
C PHE A 21 -0.16 9.89 -4.13
N THR A 22 0.61 9.52 -3.10
CA THR A 22 1.80 8.66 -3.21
C THR A 22 1.40 7.20 -3.11
N ARG A 23 2.27 6.27 -3.53
CA ARG A 23 2.04 4.81 -3.36
C ARG A 23 1.75 4.45 -1.90
N ARG A 24 2.41 5.15 -0.98
CA ARG A 24 2.26 4.94 0.45
C ARG A 24 0.83 5.18 0.96
N ASP A 25 0.07 6.06 0.31
CA ASP A 25 -1.32 6.34 0.66
C ASP A 25 -2.26 5.16 0.33
N TYR A 26 -1.80 4.19 -0.47
CA TYR A 26 -2.50 2.95 -0.80
C TYR A 26 -2.03 1.76 0.04
N GLU A 27 -0.94 1.92 0.80
CA GLU A 27 -0.37 0.83 1.60
C GLU A 27 -1.13 0.62 2.91
N GLY A 28 -1.26 -0.65 3.31
CA GLY A 28 -1.80 -1.01 4.62
C GLY A 28 -0.78 -1.04 5.75
N ALA A 29 -1.18 -1.69 6.84
CA ALA A 29 -0.34 -1.95 8.00
C ALA A 29 0.89 -2.81 7.65
N LEU A 30 1.83 -2.91 8.61
CA LEU A 30 3.02 -3.75 8.50
C LEU A 30 2.62 -5.22 8.31
N SER A 31 3.18 -5.89 7.30
CA SER A 31 2.87 -7.30 7.00
C SER A 31 3.24 -8.20 8.17
N THR A 32 2.40 -9.20 8.43
CA THR A 32 2.64 -10.26 9.40
C THR A 32 3.11 -11.56 8.75
N LEU A 33 3.28 -11.56 7.43
CA LEU A 33 3.67 -12.74 6.67
C LEU A 33 5.20 -12.92 6.69
N CYS A 34 5.64 -14.09 6.27
CA CYS A 34 7.06 -14.41 6.19
C CYS A 34 7.78 -13.44 5.25
N VAL A 35 8.99 -13.01 5.63
CA VAL A 35 9.81 -12.12 4.80
C VAL A 35 10.08 -12.78 3.45
N GLY A 36 9.78 -12.06 2.36
CA GLY A 36 9.97 -12.55 1.00
C GLY A 36 8.86 -13.49 0.51
N CYS A 37 7.77 -13.65 1.26
CA CYS A 37 6.63 -14.43 0.78
C CYS A 37 5.93 -13.72 -0.39
N GLY A 38 5.47 -14.48 -1.39
CA GLY A 38 4.82 -13.92 -2.59
C GLY A 38 3.55 -13.11 -2.31
N HIS A 39 2.92 -13.28 -1.15
CA HIS A 39 1.77 -12.47 -0.72
C HIS A 39 2.08 -10.97 -0.61
N ASP A 40 3.30 -10.61 -0.19
CA ASP A 40 3.72 -9.21 -0.14
C ASP A 40 3.88 -8.67 -1.57
N SER A 41 4.38 -9.48 -2.50
CA SER A 41 4.47 -9.12 -3.93
C SER A 41 3.09 -8.91 -4.56
N ILE A 42 2.12 -9.78 -4.25
CA ILE A 42 0.73 -9.63 -4.71
C ILE A 42 0.13 -8.33 -4.16
N THR A 43 0.33 -8.06 -2.88
CA THR A 43 -0.15 -6.82 -2.25
C THR A 43 0.50 -5.59 -2.88
N ALA A 44 1.80 -5.63 -3.16
CA ALA A 44 2.51 -4.56 -3.84
C ALA A 44 1.98 -4.32 -5.27
N ALA A 45 1.66 -5.37 -6.01
CA ALA A 45 1.08 -5.27 -7.35
C ALA A 45 -0.32 -4.63 -7.32
N ILE A 46 -1.15 -4.98 -6.34
CA ILE A 46 -2.47 -4.36 -6.14
C ILE A 46 -2.32 -2.86 -5.81
N VAL A 47 -1.40 -2.52 -4.90
CA VAL A 47 -1.09 -1.12 -4.56
C VAL A 47 -0.66 -0.33 -5.79
N GLU A 48 0.24 -0.89 -6.60
CA GLU A 48 0.71 -0.25 -7.84
C GLU A 48 -0.43 -0.01 -8.82
N ALA A 49 -1.31 -1.00 -9.02
CA ALA A 49 -2.44 -0.88 -9.92
C ALA A 49 -3.43 0.20 -9.46
N CYS A 50 -3.80 0.23 -8.17
CA CYS A 50 -4.71 1.24 -7.65
C CYS A 50 -4.10 2.66 -7.71
N TRP A 51 -2.80 2.78 -7.40
CA TRP A 51 -2.09 4.06 -7.48
C TRP A 51 -2.00 4.55 -8.93
N GLY A 52 -1.64 3.66 -9.87
CA GLY A 52 -1.49 3.96 -11.29
C GLY A 52 -2.80 4.29 -12.00
N LEU A 53 -3.91 3.66 -11.59
CA LEU A 53 -5.26 3.98 -12.06
C LEU A 53 -5.86 5.22 -11.40
N ALA A 54 -5.13 5.87 -10.48
CA ALA A 54 -5.58 7.04 -9.75
C ALA A 54 -6.94 6.81 -9.05
N LEU A 55 -7.11 5.64 -8.42
CA LEU A 55 -8.31 5.36 -7.62
C LEU A 55 -8.22 6.11 -6.30
N GLU A 56 -9.32 6.69 -5.83
CA GLU A 56 -9.38 7.29 -4.50
C GLU A 56 -9.34 6.19 -3.42
N PRO A 57 -8.32 6.14 -2.55
CA PRO A 57 -8.18 5.07 -1.56
C PRO A 57 -9.41 4.94 -0.64
N GLN A 58 -10.03 6.06 -0.27
CA GLN A 58 -11.24 6.09 0.56
C GLN A 58 -12.49 5.49 -0.09
N ASN A 59 -12.45 5.29 -1.41
CA ASN A 59 -13.56 4.73 -2.20
C ASN A 59 -13.30 3.28 -2.63
N VAL A 60 -12.23 2.65 -2.12
CA VAL A 60 -11.88 1.25 -2.44
C VAL A 60 -12.06 0.37 -1.21
N VAL A 61 -12.71 -0.79 -1.42
CA VAL A 61 -12.85 -1.82 -0.39
C VAL A 61 -12.09 -3.08 -0.81
N LYS A 62 -11.22 -3.57 0.08
CA LYS A 62 -10.53 -4.87 -0.07
C LYS A 62 -11.19 -5.89 0.85
N LEU A 63 -11.82 -6.91 0.28
CA LEU A 63 -12.44 -8.02 1.00
C LEU A 63 -11.49 -9.24 0.99
N SER A 64 -11.47 -10.03 2.07
CA SER A 64 -10.67 -11.25 2.18
C SER A 64 -11.42 -12.36 2.93
N GLY A 65 -11.04 -13.61 2.65
CA GLY A 65 -11.56 -14.81 3.34
C GLY A 65 -10.72 -15.23 4.55
N ILE A 66 -10.78 -16.53 4.88
CA ILE A 66 -10.03 -17.22 5.93
C ILE A 66 -9.26 -18.39 5.34
#